data_AF-A0A944BC55-F1
#
_entry.id   AF-A0A944BC55-F1
#
_cell.length_a   1.000
_cell.length_b   1.000
_cell.length_c   1.000
_cell.angle_alpha   90.00
_cell.angle_beta   90.00
_cell.angle_gamma   90.00
#
_symmetry.space_group_name_H-M   'P 1'
#
loop_
_entity.id
_entity.type
_entity.pdbx_description
1 polymer ?
#
loop_
_entity_poly.entity_id
_entity_poly.type
_entity_poly.pdbx_seq_one_letter_code
_entity_poly.pdbx_strand_id
1 'polypeptide(L)'
;MKKSTEMPEPQTLDYNTYYRVTPLFINDLKIVMNNGNVAYVDAKRLFDKIKEYNGLFPSAILNEFIRDIGKFPYKVVSNIMEVIEKQENFHRYFELIKPQQNNQSNTKSDE
;
A
#
# COMPACT_ATOMS: atom_id res chain seq x y z
N MET A 1 21.95 -39.33 -2.90
CA MET A 1 20.49 -39.21 -3.14
C MET A 1 20.13 -37.74 -3.33
N LYS A 2 19.20 -37.43 -4.23
CA LYS A 2 18.93 -36.09 -4.77
C LYS A 2 18.28 -35.14 -3.74
N LYS A 3 18.59 -33.84 -3.89
CA LYS A 3 18.03 -32.69 -3.17
C LYS A 3 16.49 -32.68 -3.24
N SER A 4 15.83 -32.56 -2.09
CA SER A 4 14.48 -32.00 -2.02
C SER A 4 14.63 -30.51 -1.76
N THR A 5 14.50 -29.70 -2.81
CA THR A 5 14.17 -28.28 -2.68
C THR A 5 12.72 -28.21 -2.25
N GLU A 6 12.48 -28.08 -0.95
CA GLU A 6 11.17 -27.72 -0.42
C GLU A 6 10.75 -26.41 -1.09
N MET A 7 9.70 -26.50 -1.90
CA MET A 7 9.05 -25.31 -2.46
C MET A 7 8.62 -24.45 -1.27
N PRO A 8 8.97 -23.15 -1.22
CA PRO A 8 8.47 -22.28 -0.16
C PRO A 8 6.95 -22.32 -0.18
N GLU A 9 6.34 -22.38 1.01
CA GLU A 9 4.89 -22.39 1.13
C GLU A 9 4.30 -21.20 0.37
N PRO A 10 3.19 -21.41 -0.38
CA PRO A 10 2.53 -20.33 -1.07
C PRO A 10 2.12 -19.29 -0.05
N GLN A 11 2.69 -18.08 -0.16
CA GLN A 11 2.24 -16.95 0.63
C GLN A 11 0.78 -16.69 0.27
N THR A 12 -0.13 -17.08 1.15
CA THR A 12 -1.54 -16.69 1.06
C THR A 12 -1.59 -15.18 1.23
N LEU A 13 -1.68 -14.46 0.12
CA LEU A 13 -2.04 -13.03 0.11
C LEU A 13 -3.37 -12.91 0.84
N ASP A 14 -3.36 -12.31 2.04
CA ASP A 14 -4.58 -12.01 2.77
C ASP A 14 -5.34 -10.90 2.05
N TYR A 15 -6.27 -11.29 1.18
CA TYR A 15 -7.11 -10.38 0.40
C TYR A 15 -8.05 -9.52 1.26
N ASN A 16 -8.18 -9.80 2.57
CA ASN A 16 -9.03 -9.03 3.49
C ASN A 16 -8.29 -7.85 4.13
N THR A 17 -7.00 -7.69 3.83
CA THR A 17 -6.18 -6.60 4.38
C THR A 17 -6.33 -5.34 3.52
N TYR A 18 -6.73 -4.25 4.17
CA TYR A 18 -6.83 -2.92 3.56
C TYR A 18 -5.82 -1.96 4.20
N TYR A 19 -5.29 -1.06 3.38
CA TYR A 19 -4.36 -0.04 3.81
C TYR A 19 -4.88 1.35 3.45
N ARG A 20 -4.83 2.27 4.40
CA ARG A 20 -5.11 3.68 4.18
C ARG A 20 -3.83 4.43 3.90
N VAL A 21 -3.80 5.12 2.78
CA VAL A 21 -2.74 6.07 2.44
C VAL A 21 -2.79 7.25 3.40
N THR A 22 -1.67 7.54 4.06
CA THR A 22 -1.61 8.63 5.03
C THR A 22 -1.40 9.99 4.36
N PRO A 23 -1.78 11.10 5.01
CA PRO A 23 -1.46 12.45 4.52
C PRO A 23 0.04 12.68 4.34
N LEU A 24 0.86 12.05 5.18
CA LEU A 24 2.33 12.10 5.09
C LEU A 24 2.80 11.57 3.73
N PHE A 25 2.36 10.36 3.36
CA PHE A 25 2.71 9.78 2.07
C PHE A 25 2.26 10.65 0.89
N ILE A 26 1.02 11.19 0.94
CA ILE A 26 0.50 12.06 -0.12
C ILE A 26 1.37 13.30 -0.29
N ASN A 27 1.82 13.91 0.80
CA ASN A 27 2.67 15.10 0.77
C ASN A 27 4.06 14.78 0.21
N ASP A 28 4.68 13.70 0.68
CA ASP A 28 6.01 13.29 0.21
C ASP A 28 5.97 12.91 -1.27
N LEU A 29 4.92 12.20 -1.72
CA LEU A 29 4.71 11.89 -3.13
C LEU A 29 4.55 13.16 -3.99
N LYS A 30 3.82 14.18 -3.51
CA LYS A 30 3.71 15.47 -4.22
C LYS A 30 5.07 16.15 -4.38
N ILE A 31 5.88 16.19 -3.31
CA ILE A 31 7.21 16.79 -3.33
C ILE A 31 8.08 16.06 -4.36
N VAL A 32 8.08 14.73 -4.32
CA VAL A 32 8.86 13.88 -5.23
C VAL A 32 8.46 14.12 -6.69
N MET A 33 7.16 14.12 -6.99
CA MET A 33 6.68 14.31 -8.37
C MET A 33 6.98 15.73 -8.89
N ASN A 34 6.84 16.76 -8.04
CA ASN A 34 7.12 18.14 -8.41
C ASN A 34 8.61 18.39 -8.64
N ASN A 35 9.46 17.94 -7.71
CA ASN A 35 10.92 18.13 -7.80
C ASN A 35 11.56 17.25 -8.88
N GLY A 36 10.94 16.11 -9.18
CA GLY A 36 11.42 15.16 -10.19
C GLY A 36 11.23 15.61 -11.64
N ASN A 37 10.61 16.77 -11.88
CA ASN A 37 10.22 17.25 -13.21
C ASN A 37 9.36 16.20 -13.97
N VAL A 38 8.46 15.53 -13.24
CA VAL A 38 7.53 14.56 -13.82
C VAL A 38 6.42 15.33 -14.54
N ALA A 39 6.02 14.83 -15.72
CA ALA A 39 4.91 15.43 -16.45
C ALA A 39 3.63 15.39 -15.61
N TYR A 40 2.92 16.52 -15.56
CA TYR A 40 1.71 16.67 -14.75
C TYR A 40 0.68 15.56 -15.01
N VAL A 41 0.50 15.16 -16.27
CA VAL A 41 -0.45 14.11 -16.68
C VAL A 41 -0.13 12.75 -16.04
N ASP A 42 1.15 12.41 -15.89
CA ASP A 42 1.57 11.15 -15.31
C ASP A 42 1.46 11.19 -13.78
N ALA A 43 1.89 12.29 -13.16
CA ALA A 43 1.72 12.48 -11.73
C ALA A 43 0.22 12.48 -11.33
N LYS A 44 -0.64 13.12 -12.14
CA LYS A 44 -2.09 13.19 -11.91
C LYS A 44 -2.71 11.79 -11.82
N ARG A 45 -2.27 10.83 -12.64
CA ARG A 45 -2.79 9.45 -12.61
C ARG A 45 -2.62 8.79 -11.25
N LEU A 46 -1.49 9.02 -10.56
CA LEU A 46 -1.27 8.50 -9.21
C LEU A 46 -2.27 9.10 -8.21
N PHE A 47 -2.46 10.43 -8.24
CA PHE A 47 -3.37 11.10 -7.33
C PHE A 47 -4.85 10.83 -7.63
N ASP A 48 -5.20 10.62 -8.89
CA ASP A 48 -6.54 10.18 -9.28
C ASP A 48 -6.82 8.78 -8.73
N LYS A 49 -5.84 7.86 -8.79
CA LYS A 49 -5.97 6.52 -8.20
C LYS A 49 -6.16 6.60 -6.68
N ILE A 50 -5.43 7.47 -5.98
CA ILE A 50 -5.67 7.71 -4.54
C ILE A 50 -7.11 8.18 -4.30
N LYS A 51 -7.65 9.07 -5.12
CA LYS A 51 -9.03 9.57 -4.99
C LYS A 51 -10.07 8.51 -5.32
N GLU A 52 -9.86 7.72 -6.37
CA GLU A 52 -10.74 6.64 -6.81
C GLU A 52 -11.00 5.64 -5.68
N TYR A 53 -9.94 5.28 -4.95
CA TYR A 53 -10.02 4.38 -3.79
C TYR A 53 -10.33 5.10 -2.47
N ASN A 54 -10.62 6.40 -2.47
CA ASN A 54 -10.77 7.22 -1.26
C ASN A 54 -9.61 7.05 -0.26
N GLY A 55 -8.40 6.86 -0.78
CA GLY A 55 -7.19 6.56 -0.02
C GLY A 55 -7.16 5.19 0.65
N LEU A 56 -8.14 4.31 0.43
CA LEU A 56 -8.25 2.98 1.04
C LEU A 56 -8.05 1.88 0.00
N PHE A 57 -6.90 1.21 0.04
CA PHE A 57 -6.49 0.23 -0.94
C PHE A 57 -6.57 -1.19 -0.38
N PRO A 58 -7.21 -2.14 -1.07
CA PRO A 58 -6.92 -3.55 -0.85
C PRO A 58 -5.42 -3.81 -1.08
N SER A 59 -4.83 -4.73 -0.32
CA SER A 59 -3.38 -5.02 -0.38
C SER A 59 -2.86 -5.28 -1.79
N ALA A 60 -3.60 -6.04 -2.60
CA ALA A 60 -3.24 -6.32 -3.99
C ALA A 60 -3.19 -5.03 -4.84
N ILE A 61 -4.16 -4.13 -4.66
CA ILE A 61 -4.21 -2.86 -5.40
C ILE A 61 -3.13 -1.89 -4.89
N LEU A 62 -2.83 -1.89 -3.59
CA LEU A 62 -1.73 -1.10 -3.04
C LEU A 62 -0.39 -1.52 -3.65
N ASN A 63 -0.14 -2.83 -3.78
CA ASN A 63 1.07 -3.33 -4.43
C ASN A 63 1.19 -2.86 -5.88
N GLU A 64 0.10 -2.88 -6.64
CA GLU A 64 0.09 -2.36 -8.01
C GLU A 64 0.26 -0.84 -8.06
N PHE A 65 -0.30 -0.10 -7.09
CA PHE A 65 -0.06 1.34 -6.96
C PHE A 65 1.42 1.67 -6.67
N ILE A 66 2.06 0.94 -5.75
CA ILE A 66 3.50 1.09 -5.46
C ILE A 66 4.34 0.74 -6.70
N ARG A 67 3.97 -0.33 -7.42
CA ARG A 67 4.60 -0.70 -8.69
C ARG A 67 4.47 0.40 -9.74
N ASP A 68 3.31 1.06 -9.83
CA ASP A 68 3.10 2.18 -10.75
C ASP A 68 4.01 3.37 -10.42
N ILE A 69 4.27 3.65 -9.14
CA ILE A 69 5.28 4.64 -8.72
C ILE A 69 6.68 4.22 -9.19
N GLY A 70 7.02 2.94 -9.06
CA GLY A 70 8.31 2.40 -9.52
C GLY A 70 8.55 2.51 -11.03
N LYS A 71 7.52 2.79 -11.85
CA LYS A 71 7.66 2.99 -13.30
C LYS A 71 8.15 4.39 -13.68
N PHE A 72 8.15 5.34 -12.74
CA PHE A 72 8.71 6.67 -12.96
C PHE A 72 10.25 6.60 -12.98
N PRO A 73 10.94 7.61 -13.56
CA PRO A 73 12.40 7.60 -13.64
C PRO A 73 13.04 7.39 -12.25
N TYR A 74 13.99 6.46 -12.16
CA TYR A 74 14.61 6.05 -10.88
C TYR A 74 15.09 7.24 -10.05
N LYS A 75 15.78 8.21 -10.67
CA LYS A 75 16.27 9.43 -10.02
C LYS A 75 15.19 10.27 -9.31
N VAL A 76 13.93 10.08 -9.69
CA VAL A 76 12.78 10.76 -9.08
C VAL A 76 12.30 9.97 -7.88
N VAL A 77 12.07 8.66 -8.05
CA VAL A 77 11.33 7.85 -7.07
C VAL A 77 12.22 7.01 -6.14
N SER A 78 13.53 6.92 -6.36
CA SER A 78 14.43 6.06 -5.55
C SER A 78 14.27 6.31 -4.06
N ASN A 79 14.29 7.57 -3.64
CA ASN A 79 14.22 7.92 -2.22
C ASN A 79 12.89 7.52 -1.58
N ILE A 80 11.76 7.71 -2.27
CA ILE A 80 10.45 7.32 -1.71
C ILE A 80 10.28 5.80 -1.71
N MET A 81 10.82 5.10 -2.71
CA MET A 81 10.80 3.64 -2.76
C MET A 81 11.66 3.03 -1.64
N GLU A 82 12.88 3.53 -1.42
CA GLU A 82 13.75 3.10 -0.32
C GLU A 82 13.10 3.31 1.06
N VAL A 83 12.30 4.37 1.22
CA VAL A 83 11.54 4.61 2.45
C VAL A 83 10.41 3.59 2.58
N ILE A 84 9.64 3.33 1.52
CA ILE A 84 8.54 2.36 1.51
C ILE A 84 9.03 0.93 1.81
N GLU A 85 10.20 0.54 1.32
CA GLU A 85 10.77 -0.81 1.52
C GLU A 85 11.07 -1.13 2.99
N LYS A 86 11.28 -0.10 3.82
CA LYS A 86 11.49 -0.28 5.26
C LYS A 86 10.14 -0.45 5.97
N GLN A 87 9.92 -1.62 6.57
CA GLN A 87 8.66 -1.97 7.22
C GLN A 87 8.16 -0.90 8.23
N GLU A 88 9.07 -0.31 9.00
CA GLU A 88 8.74 0.75 9.96
C GLU A 88 8.14 2.00 9.31
N ASN A 89 8.63 2.38 8.12
CA ASN A 89 8.18 3.54 7.37
C ASN A 89 6.97 3.21 6.52
N PHE A 90 6.90 1.98 6.01
CA PHE A 90 5.72 1.47 5.31
C PHE A 90 4.46 1.73 6.15
N HIS A 91 4.47 1.37 7.44
CA HIS A 91 3.32 1.59 8.32
C HIS A 91 3.04 3.06 8.65
N ARG A 92 3.99 3.97 8.43
CA ARG A 92 3.77 5.43 8.54
C ARG A 92 3.14 6.01 7.27
N TYR A 93 3.37 5.38 6.12
CA TYR A 93 2.81 5.77 4.82
C TYR A 93 1.49 5.08 4.51
N PHE A 94 1.31 3.85 5.00
CA PHE A 94 0.17 2.98 4.75
C PHE A 94 -0.32 2.37 6.07
N GLU A 95 -1.38 2.96 6.61
CA GLU A 95 -2.00 2.53 7.85
C GLU A 95 -2.85 1.29 7.61
N LEU A 96 -2.57 0.20 8.33
CA LEU A 96 -3.34 -1.03 8.24
C LEU A 96 -4.74 -0.82 8.84
N ILE A 97 -5.78 -1.02 8.02
CA ILE A 97 -7.17 -1.03 8.48
C ILE A 97 -7.55 -2.48 8.77
N LYS A 98 -7.59 -2.83 10.05
CA LYS A 98 -8.13 -4.12 10.47
C LYS A 98 -9.65 -4.09 10.25
N PRO A 99 -10.26 -5.14 9.67
CA PRO A 99 -11.70 -5.28 9.73
C PRO A 99 -12.11 -5.24 11.21
N GLN A 100 -13.06 -4.37 11.55
CA GLN A 100 -13.68 -4.41 12.87
C GLN A 100 -14.21 -5.84 13.06
N GLN A 101 -13.62 -6.59 13.99
CA GLN A 101 -14.28 -7.77 14.52
C GLN A 101 -15.58 -7.25 15.15
N ASN A 102 -16.69 -7.43 14.44
CA ASN A 102 -18.01 -7.28 15.04
C ASN A 102 -18.06 -8.27 16.20
N ASN A 103 -17.77 -7.81 17.41
CA ASN A 103 -18.23 -8.46 18.62
C ASN A 103 -19.75 -8.29 18.65
N GLN A 104 -20.46 -9.10 17.86
CA GLN A 104 -21.81 -9.47 18.20
C GLN A 104 -21.72 -10.32 19.47
N SER A 105 -21.70 -9.64 20.62
CA SER A 105 -22.15 -10.24 21.87
C SER A 105 -23.66 -10.50 21.73
N ASN A 106 -23.98 -11.55 20.98
CA ASN A 106 -25.25 -12.25 21.09
C ASN A 106 -25.22 -12.97 22.45
N THR A 107 -25.67 -12.29 23.49
CA THR A 107 -26.32 -12.98 24.60
C THR A 107 -27.78 -12.59 24.55
N LYS A 108 -28.52 -13.41 23.81
CA LYS A 108 -29.93 -13.69 24.11
C LYS A 108 -30.03 -14.11 25.58
N SER A 109 -31.06 -13.59 26.22
CA SER A 109 -31.98 -14.33 27.10
C SER A 109 -31.37 -15.19 28.20
N ASP A 110 -31.47 -14.71 29.43
CA ASP A 110 -32.04 -15.44 30.58
C ASP A 110 -32.91 -14.38 31.29
N GLU A 111 -34.23 -14.42 31.11
CA GLU A 111 -35.21 -14.84 32.15
C GLU A 111 -35.09 -14.09 33.48
#